data_AF-A0A7C6IQM5-F1
#
_entry.id   AF-A0A7C6IQM5-F1
#
_cell.length_a   1.000
_cell.length_b   1.000
_cell.length_c   1.000
_cell.angle_alpha   90.00
_cell.angle_beta   90.00
_cell.angle_gamma   90.00
#
_symmetry.space_group_name_H-M   'P 1'
#
loop_
_entity.id
_entity.type
_entity.pdbx_description
1 polymer ?
#
loop_
_entity_poly.entity_id
_entity_poly.type
_entity_poly.pdbx_seq_one_letter_code
_entity_poly.pdbx_strand_id
1 'polypeptide(L)'
;MVSVLLALTKSRGMQGKDILDPKIDLTQSWKICNYVATAFRQPIPINAVGVGSNAFAHESGIHADGMLKDRSNYELYSPDELGISESEIRKIGRIITTGEYGGLKGLLHVYESLGIELEDERETLRLVQYTSAHNQRPLNEDELRFIAEHPAEVEQILTVTPNRK
;
A
#
# COMPACT_ATOMS: atom_id res chain seq x y z
N MET A 1 10.02 6.09 18.49
CA MET A 1 9.02 6.38 19.55
C MET A 1 7.66 5.80 19.22
N VAL A 2 7.04 6.15 18.07
CA VAL A 2 5.75 5.55 17.61
C VAL A 2 5.78 4.01 17.63
N SER A 3 6.85 3.40 17.11
CA SER A 3 7.05 1.94 17.15
C SER A 3 7.00 1.33 18.56
N VAL A 4 7.56 2.02 19.56
CA VAL A 4 7.59 1.54 20.95
C VAL A 4 6.20 1.64 21.56
N LEU A 5 5.49 2.75 21.33
CA LEU A 5 4.12 2.93 21.81
C LEU A 5 3.20 1.85 21.23
N LEU A 6 3.30 1.58 19.92
CA LEU A 6 2.56 0.50 19.25
C LEU A 6 2.93 -0.88 19.79
N ALA A 7 4.22 -1.17 20.00
CA ALA A 7 4.63 -2.44 20.58
C ALA A 7 4.06 -2.63 22.00
N LEU A 8 4.01 -1.57 22.81
CA LEU A 8 3.43 -1.63 24.15
C LEU A 8 1.92 -1.86 24.08
N THR A 9 1.19 -1.08 23.29
CA THR A 9 -0.28 -1.14 23.26
C THR A 9 -0.84 -2.36 22.51
N LYS A 10 -0.09 -2.91 21.55
CA LYS A 10 -0.55 -4.01 20.68
C LYS A 10 0.08 -5.36 21.01
N SER A 11 1.03 -5.42 21.93
CA SER A 11 1.63 -6.70 22.33
C SER A 11 0.65 -7.55 23.15
N ARG A 12 0.73 -8.87 22.91
CA ARG A 12 -0.09 -9.86 23.60
C ARG A 12 0.17 -9.79 25.11
N GLY A 13 -0.89 -9.65 25.90
CA GLY A 13 -0.82 -9.56 27.36
C GLY A 13 -0.62 -8.13 27.91
N MET A 14 -0.45 -7.14 27.04
CA MET A 14 -0.49 -5.71 27.38
C MET A 14 -1.77 -5.02 26.87
N GLN A 15 -2.43 -5.61 25.87
CA GLN A 15 -3.71 -5.14 25.37
C GLN A 15 -4.75 -5.02 26.50
N GLY A 16 -5.36 -3.83 26.62
CA GLY A 16 -6.35 -3.52 27.65
C GLY A 16 -5.76 -3.15 29.02
N LYS A 17 -4.43 -3.17 29.17
CA LYS A 17 -3.78 -2.57 30.34
C LYS A 17 -3.55 -1.09 30.04
N ASP A 18 -4.00 -0.21 30.93
CA ASP A 18 -3.84 1.24 30.82
C ASP A 18 -2.38 1.64 31.12
N ILE A 19 -1.49 1.29 30.19
CA ILE A 19 -0.03 1.43 30.32
C ILE A 19 0.51 2.75 29.78
N LEU A 20 -0.30 3.49 29.03
CA LEU A 20 0.08 4.78 28.49
C LEU A 20 -0.48 5.88 29.39
N ASP A 21 0.30 6.97 29.56
CA ASP A 21 -0.24 8.17 30.17
C ASP A 21 -1.42 8.69 29.32
N PRO A 22 -2.57 9.05 29.91
CA PRO A 22 -3.75 9.50 29.17
C PRO A 22 -3.52 10.77 28.34
N LYS A 23 -2.41 11.49 28.56
CA LYS A 23 -1.99 12.63 27.73
C LYS A 23 -1.32 12.22 26.41
N ILE A 24 -0.97 10.95 26.25
CA ILE A 24 -0.38 10.44 25.01
C ILE A 24 -1.51 10.12 24.02
N ASP A 25 -1.69 11.01 23.05
CA ASP A 25 -2.63 10.83 21.95
C ASP A 25 -1.92 10.27 20.71
N LEU A 26 -2.11 8.98 20.45
CA LEU A 26 -1.54 8.31 19.27
C LEU A 26 -2.11 8.85 17.95
N THR A 27 -3.30 9.44 17.95
CA THR A 27 -3.91 10.01 16.74
C THR A 27 -3.17 11.24 16.23
N GLN A 28 -2.26 11.82 17.02
CA GLN A 28 -1.39 12.92 16.55
C GLN A 28 -0.12 12.42 15.84
N SER A 29 0.17 11.11 15.87
CA SER A 29 1.44 10.55 15.42
C SER A 29 1.77 10.94 13.98
N TRP A 30 0.85 10.72 13.04
CA TRP A 30 1.10 10.99 11.63
C TRP A 30 1.33 12.48 11.36
N LYS A 31 0.51 13.36 11.97
CA LYS A 31 0.63 14.81 11.82
C LYS A 31 1.95 15.34 12.37
N ILE A 32 2.35 14.89 13.56
CA ILE A 32 3.61 15.31 14.18
C ILE A 32 4.80 14.82 13.35
N CYS A 33 4.80 13.56 12.91
CA CYS A 33 5.87 13.03 12.07
C CYS A 33 6.01 13.81 10.76
N ASN A 34 4.91 14.15 10.09
CA ASN A 34 4.96 14.96 8.86
C ASN A 34 5.43 16.40 9.12
N TYR A 35 5.02 17.01 10.24
CA TYR A 35 5.52 18.33 10.63
C TYR A 35 7.03 18.32 10.83
N VAL A 36 7.57 17.35 11.57
CA VAL A 36 9.02 17.20 11.79
C VAL A 36 9.74 16.93 10.47
N ALA A 37 9.24 16.01 9.65
CA ALA A 37 9.82 15.71 8.34
C ALA A 37 9.94 16.97 7.46
N THR A 38 8.88 17.80 7.45
CA THR A 38 8.85 19.07 6.73
C THR A 38 9.83 20.09 7.30
N ALA A 39 9.82 20.29 8.63
CA ALA A 39 10.66 21.27 9.31
C ALA A 39 12.16 20.99 9.11
N PHE A 40 12.54 19.72 9.14
CA PHE A 40 13.93 19.28 8.97
C PHE A 40 14.31 18.96 7.52
N ARG A 41 13.36 19.07 6.57
CA ARG A 41 13.53 18.69 5.16
C ARG A 41 14.07 17.27 4.99
N GLN A 42 13.63 16.36 5.86
CA GLN A 42 14.00 14.96 5.83
C GLN A 42 12.74 14.12 5.68
N PRO A 43 12.56 13.38 4.57
CA PRO A 43 11.36 12.59 4.37
C PRO A 43 11.24 11.48 5.41
N ILE A 44 10.00 11.12 5.76
CA ILE A 44 9.73 9.93 6.58
C ILE A 44 10.17 8.70 5.77
N PRO A 45 10.99 7.79 6.33
CA PRO A 45 11.33 6.54 5.66
C PRO A 45 10.07 5.77 5.27
N ILE A 46 10.05 5.23 4.06
CA ILE A 46 8.91 4.45 3.53
C ILE A 46 8.49 3.30 4.45
N ASN A 47 9.45 2.70 5.14
CA ASN A 47 9.26 1.58 6.07
C ASN A 47 9.14 2.00 7.55
N ALA A 48 8.97 3.30 7.83
CA ALA A 48 8.80 3.76 9.20
C ALA A 48 7.51 3.16 9.81
N VAL A 49 7.65 2.51 10.97
CA VAL A 49 6.53 1.82 11.64
C VAL A 49 5.40 2.81 11.92
N GLY A 50 4.21 2.46 11.47
CA GLY A 50 2.96 3.20 11.69
C GLY A 50 2.75 4.44 10.84
N VAL A 51 3.82 5.15 10.44
CA VAL A 51 3.69 6.46 9.75
C VAL A 51 4.37 6.52 8.38
N GLY A 52 5.18 5.52 8.03
CA GLY A 52 5.78 5.39 6.70
C GLY A 52 4.74 5.01 5.65
N SER A 53 5.01 5.32 4.38
CA SER A 53 4.08 5.05 3.29
C SER A 53 3.70 3.57 3.17
N ASN A 54 4.63 2.66 3.41
CA ASN A 54 4.38 1.22 3.34
C ASN A 54 3.81 0.63 4.64
N ALA A 55 3.51 1.43 5.67
CA ALA A 55 3.06 0.90 6.96
C ALA A 55 1.75 0.10 6.87
N PHE A 56 0.92 0.36 5.85
CA PHE A 56 -0.36 -0.30 5.59
C PHE A 56 -0.50 -0.77 4.14
N ALA A 57 0.64 -0.96 3.45
CA ALA A 57 0.67 -1.45 2.09
C ALA A 57 0.65 -2.98 2.05
N HIS A 58 -0.13 -3.55 1.13
CA HIS A 58 -0.28 -5.01 0.96
C HIS A 58 -0.05 -5.39 -0.50
N GLU A 59 1.06 -6.08 -0.77
CA GLU A 59 1.50 -6.38 -2.13
C GLU A 59 1.17 -7.80 -2.60
N SER A 60 1.23 -8.80 -1.70
CA SER A 60 0.99 -10.18 -2.12
C SER A 60 -0.51 -10.42 -2.35
N GLY A 61 -0.88 -11.12 -3.42
CA GLY A 61 -2.28 -11.42 -3.72
C GLY A 61 -3.04 -12.13 -2.59
N ILE A 62 -2.35 -12.95 -1.77
CA ILE A 62 -2.96 -13.61 -0.61
C ILE A 62 -3.16 -12.67 0.59
N HIS A 63 -2.21 -11.76 0.84
CA HIS A 63 -2.32 -10.80 1.93
C HIS A 63 -3.36 -9.73 1.58
N ALA A 64 -3.39 -9.29 0.33
CA ALA A 64 -4.39 -8.37 -0.19
C ALA A 64 -5.82 -8.99 -0.13
N ASP A 65 -6.01 -10.23 -0.60
CA ASP A 65 -7.32 -10.91 -0.53
C ASP A 65 -7.77 -11.12 0.93
N GLY A 66 -6.84 -11.49 1.81
CA GLY A 66 -7.15 -11.65 3.23
C GLY A 66 -7.50 -10.34 3.94
N MET A 67 -6.78 -9.24 3.64
CA MET A 67 -7.09 -7.89 4.14
C MET A 67 -8.43 -7.38 3.62
N LEU A 68 -8.76 -7.64 2.35
CA LEU A 68 -10.06 -7.27 1.76
C LEU A 68 -11.24 -7.95 2.46
N LYS A 69 -11.06 -9.21 2.90
CA LYS A 69 -12.09 -9.96 3.63
C LYS A 69 -12.21 -9.49 5.08
N ASP A 70 -11.07 -9.37 5.77
CA ASP A 70 -11.00 -8.85 7.14
C ASP A 70 -9.60 -8.27 7.37
N ARG A 71 -9.57 -6.96 7.63
CA ARG A 71 -8.34 -6.19 7.83
C ARG A 71 -7.51 -6.73 9.00
N SER A 72 -8.16 -7.25 10.04
CA SER A 72 -7.49 -7.74 11.24
C SER A 72 -6.59 -8.96 11.00
N ASN A 73 -6.75 -9.64 9.85
CA ASN A 73 -5.88 -10.75 9.45
C ASN A 73 -4.42 -10.32 9.21
N TYR A 74 -4.21 -9.09 8.74
CA TYR A 74 -2.89 -8.59 8.33
C TYR A 74 -2.54 -7.19 8.87
N GLU A 75 -3.51 -6.49 9.46
CA GLU A 75 -3.32 -5.20 10.12
C GLU A 75 -3.51 -5.35 11.64
N LEU A 76 -2.42 -5.27 12.39
CA LEU A 76 -2.45 -5.35 13.86
C LEU A 76 -3.15 -4.15 14.52
N TYR A 77 -3.15 -3.02 13.84
CA TYR A 77 -3.76 -1.75 14.24
C TYR A 77 -4.22 -1.02 12.99
N SER A 78 -5.21 -0.14 13.12
CA SER A 78 -5.75 0.59 11.98
C SER A 78 -5.06 1.96 11.81
N PRO A 79 -5.04 2.52 10.58
CA PRO A 79 -4.42 3.82 10.31
C PRO A 79 -5.05 4.98 11.08
N ASP A 80 -6.34 4.91 11.36
CA ASP A 80 -7.07 5.90 12.16
C ASP A 80 -6.54 6.00 13.61
N GLU A 81 -6.01 4.92 14.18
CA GLU A 81 -5.36 4.94 15.50
C GLU A 81 -4.12 5.83 15.54
N LEU A 82 -3.54 6.14 14.36
CA LEU A 82 -2.37 7.00 14.20
C LEU A 82 -2.72 8.37 13.59
N GLY A 83 -4.01 8.64 13.37
CA GLY A 83 -4.52 9.87 12.77
C GLY A 83 -4.39 9.95 11.26
N ILE A 84 -4.25 8.82 10.58
CA ILE A 84 -4.16 8.78 9.12
C ILE A 84 -5.57 8.70 8.56
N SER A 85 -5.98 9.74 7.83
CA SER A 85 -7.29 9.78 7.18
C SER A 85 -7.34 8.86 5.95
N GLU A 86 -8.53 8.42 5.55
CA GLU A 86 -8.69 7.51 4.41
C GLU A 86 -8.15 8.07 3.09
N SER A 87 -8.26 9.39 2.88
CA SER A 87 -7.68 10.05 1.70
C SER A 87 -6.15 10.03 1.71
N GLU A 88 -5.52 10.15 2.88
CA GLU A 88 -4.06 10.03 3.03
C GLU A 88 -3.61 8.59 2.88
N ILE A 89 -4.38 7.62 3.40
CA ILE A 89 -4.13 6.19 3.23
C ILE A 89 -4.02 5.80 1.74
N ARG A 90 -4.88 6.36 0.88
CA ARG A 90 -4.85 6.14 -0.58
C ARG A 90 -3.59 6.72 -1.23
N LYS A 91 -3.08 7.86 -0.75
CA LYS A 91 -1.86 8.50 -1.26
C LYS A 91 -0.59 7.77 -0.82
N ILE A 92 -0.59 7.21 0.38
CA ILE A 92 0.63 6.68 1.00
C ILE A 92 0.90 5.21 0.68
N GLY A 93 -0.10 4.41 0.29
CA GLY A 93 0.18 3.02 -0.07
C GLY A 93 -0.84 1.97 0.32
N ARG A 94 -2.09 2.29 0.66
CA ARG A 94 -3.18 1.28 0.60
C ARG A 94 -3.58 1.02 -0.84
N ILE A 95 -2.56 0.72 -1.62
CA ILE A 95 -2.63 0.23 -2.97
C ILE A 95 -2.56 -1.27 -2.74
N ILE A 96 -3.59 -1.98 -3.18
CA ILE A 96 -3.36 -3.38 -3.50
C ILE A 96 -2.42 -3.30 -4.69
N THR A 97 -1.12 -3.33 -4.44
CA THR A 97 -0.17 -3.12 -5.52
C THR A 97 -0.37 -4.26 -6.46
N THR A 98 -0.78 -3.91 -7.66
CA THR A 98 -0.61 -4.72 -8.84
C THR A 98 0.89 -4.69 -9.16
N GLY A 99 1.68 -5.21 -8.22
CA GLY A 99 3.11 -5.41 -8.36
C GLY A 99 3.36 -6.76 -9.03
N GLU A 100 4.63 -7.17 -9.12
CA GLU A 100 5.05 -8.49 -9.61
C GLU A 100 4.24 -9.65 -8.99
N TYR A 101 3.81 -9.51 -7.73
CA TYR A 101 3.07 -10.52 -6.97
C TYR A 101 1.57 -10.20 -6.79
N GLY A 102 1.06 -9.18 -7.50
CA GLY A 102 -0.33 -8.77 -7.46
C GLY A 102 -1.25 -9.85 -8.01
N GLY A 103 -2.37 -10.13 -7.34
CA GLY A 103 -3.38 -11.08 -7.80
C GLY A 103 -4.53 -10.40 -8.56
N LEU A 104 -5.28 -11.18 -9.34
CA LEU A 104 -6.40 -10.68 -10.17
C LEU A 104 -7.43 -9.85 -9.39
N LYS A 105 -7.81 -10.28 -8.19
CA LYS A 105 -8.75 -9.50 -7.35
C LYS A 105 -8.21 -8.13 -6.94
N GLY A 106 -6.91 -8.06 -6.70
CA GLY A 106 -6.23 -6.81 -6.37
C GLY A 106 -6.22 -5.85 -7.55
N LEU A 107 -5.94 -6.39 -8.74
CA LEU A 107 -6.05 -5.66 -10.00
C LEU A 107 -7.45 -5.07 -10.19
N LEU A 108 -8.49 -5.89 -10.07
CA LEU A 108 -9.86 -5.44 -10.26
C LEU A 108 -10.24 -4.34 -9.27
N HIS A 109 -9.87 -4.47 -8.00
CA HIS A 109 -10.12 -3.44 -7.00
C HIS A 109 -9.44 -2.10 -7.35
N VAL A 110 -8.18 -2.14 -7.83
CA VAL A 110 -7.46 -0.94 -8.25
C VAL A 110 -8.14 -0.30 -9.45
N TYR A 111 -8.41 -1.04 -10.52
CA TYR A 111 -9.02 -0.48 -11.74
C TYR A 111 -10.47 -0.01 -11.51
N GLU A 112 -11.23 -0.68 -10.64
CA GLU A 112 -12.55 -0.21 -10.18
C GLU A 112 -12.44 1.16 -9.49
N SER A 113 -11.44 1.34 -8.62
CA SER A 113 -11.21 2.64 -7.95
C SER A 113 -10.77 3.76 -8.92
N LEU A 114 -10.19 3.39 -10.07
CA LEU A 114 -9.83 4.31 -11.15
C LEU A 114 -11.00 4.61 -12.11
N GLY A 115 -12.12 3.88 -11.97
CA GLY A 115 -13.28 3.98 -12.84
C GLY A 115 -13.06 3.37 -14.23
N ILE A 116 -12.22 2.34 -14.33
CA ILE A 116 -11.82 1.71 -15.60
C ILE A 116 -12.32 0.27 -15.62
N GLU A 117 -13.05 -0.09 -16.68
CA GLU A 117 -13.44 -1.46 -16.96
C GLU A 117 -12.37 -2.13 -17.85
N LEU A 118 -11.94 -3.33 -17.49
CA LEU A 118 -10.87 -4.05 -18.20
C LEU A 118 -11.44 -4.98 -19.26
N GLU A 119 -10.96 -4.88 -20.49
CA GLU A 119 -11.37 -5.78 -21.59
C GLU A 119 -10.81 -7.20 -21.41
N ASP A 120 -9.52 -7.32 -21.05
CA ASP A 120 -8.87 -8.59 -20.71
C ASP A 120 -8.12 -8.44 -19.38
N GLU A 121 -8.77 -8.89 -18.30
CA GLU A 121 -8.23 -8.79 -16.95
C GLU A 121 -6.92 -9.59 -16.78
N ARG A 122 -6.75 -10.70 -17.51
CA ARG A 122 -5.58 -11.58 -17.38
C ARG A 122 -4.38 -10.99 -18.11
N GLU A 123 -4.59 -10.50 -19.32
CA GLU A 123 -3.53 -9.84 -20.05
C GLU A 123 -3.13 -8.53 -19.37
N THR A 124 -4.08 -7.76 -18.85
CA THR A 124 -3.80 -6.57 -18.06
C THR A 124 -2.99 -6.92 -16.81
N LEU A 125 -3.36 -7.98 -16.08
CA LEU A 125 -2.58 -8.45 -14.93
C LEU A 125 -1.12 -8.74 -15.31
N ARG A 126 -0.94 -9.48 -16.41
CA ARG A 126 0.37 -9.83 -16.95
C ARG A 126 1.19 -8.57 -17.24
N LEU A 127 0.64 -7.62 -18.01
CA LEU A 127 1.35 -6.39 -18.39
C LEU A 127 1.72 -5.55 -17.16
N VAL A 128 0.81 -5.44 -16.20
CA VAL A 128 1.07 -4.72 -14.95
C VAL A 128 2.20 -5.38 -14.15
N GLN A 129 2.17 -6.71 -13.98
CA GLN A 129 3.24 -7.45 -13.30
C GLN A 129 4.60 -7.26 -13.98
N TYR A 130 4.64 -7.37 -15.32
CA TYR A 130 5.88 -7.18 -16.09
C TYR A 130 6.40 -5.75 -16.00
N THR A 131 5.53 -4.75 -16.12
CA THR A 131 5.91 -3.34 -16.03
C THR A 131 6.45 -3.02 -14.63
N SER A 132 5.80 -3.53 -13.58
CA SER A 132 6.26 -3.34 -12.20
C SER A 132 7.62 -3.98 -11.95
N ALA A 133 7.80 -5.22 -12.42
CA ALA A 133 9.08 -5.94 -12.32
C ALA A 133 10.20 -5.24 -13.10
N HIS A 134 9.91 -4.78 -14.31
CA HIS A 134 10.85 -4.02 -15.15
C HIS A 134 11.27 -2.71 -14.48
N ASN A 135 10.31 -1.98 -13.90
CA ASN A 135 10.57 -0.69 -13.25
C ASN A 135 11.15 -0.83 -11.83
N GLN A 136 11.13 -2.03 -11.25
CA GLN A 136 11.52 -2.32 -9.86
C GLN A 136 10.80 -1.42 -8.84
N ARG A 137 9.56 -1.02 -9.17
CA ARG A 137 8.70 -0.19 -8.31
C ARG A 137 7.22 -0.43 -8.62
N PRO A 138 6.32 -0.04 -7.71
CA PRO A 138 4.90 0.06 -8.01
C PRO A 138 4.62 1.05 -9.16
N LEU A 139 3.56 0.77 -9.91
CA LEU A 139 3.07 1.64 -10.97
C LEU A 139 2.21 2.77 -10.39
N ASN A 140 2.31 3.96 -10.98
CA ASN A 140 1.42 5.08 -10.68
C ASN A 140 0.11 4.98 -11.47
N GLU A 141 -0.83 5.89 -11.16
CA GLU A 141 -2.16 5.90 -11.81
C GLU A 141 -2.08 6.09 -13.34
N ASP A 142 -1.22 6.98 -13.83
CA ASP A 142 -1.06 7.23 -15.26
C ASP A 142 -0.50 5.99 -15.99
N GLU A 143 0.44 5.28 -15.36
CA GLU A 143 0.98 4.03 -15.88
C GLU A 143 -0.08 2.93 -15.94
N LEU A 144 -0.94 2.82 -14.91
CA LEU A 144 -2.06 1.87 -14.92
C LEU A 144 -3.09 2.22 -16.00
N ARG A 145 -3.44 3.50 -16.14
CA ARG A 145 -4.33 3.99 -17.22
C ARG A 145 -3.76 3.66 -18.59
N PHE A 146 -2.48 3.94 -18.80
CA PHE A 146 -1.80 3.63 -20.04
C PHE A 146 -1.82 2.13 -20.37
N ILE A 147 -1.66 1.26 -19.37
CA ILE A 147 -1.75 -0.20 -19.57
C ILE A 147 -3.14 -0.64 -20.00
N ALA A 148 -4.20 -0.08 -19.43
CA ALA A 148 -5.56 -0.41 -19.82
C ALA A 148 -5.95 0.15 -21.20
N GLU A 149 -5.51 1.37 -21.53
CA GLU A 149 -5.87 2.04 -22.79
C GLU A 149 -5.03 1.57 -23.98
N HIS A 150 -3.76 1.20 -23.74
CA HIS A 150 -2.77 0.92 -24.77
C HIS A 150 -1.97 -0.38 -24.52
N PRO A 151 -2.64 -1.54 -24.32
CA PRO A 151 -1.96 -2.78 -23.95
C PRO A 151 -0.96 -3.28 -25.01
N ALA A 152 -1.25 -3.05 -26.30
CA ALA A 152 -0.38 -3.46 -27.40
C ALA A 152 0.91 -2.63 -27.44
N GLU A 153 0.80 -1.32 -27.22
CA GLU A 153 1.94 -0.40 -27.14
C GLU A 153 2.79 -0.70 -25.91
N VAL A 154 2.17 -1.02 -24.77
CA VAL A 154 2.88 -1.45 -23.56
C VAL A 154 3.68 -2.72 -23.83
N GLU A 155 3.09 -3.73 -24.48
CA GLU A 155 3.83 -4.96 -24.81
C GLU A 155 5.03 -4.68 -25.70
N GLN A 156 4.93 -3.73 -26.64
CA GLN A 156 6.06 -3.29 -27.47
C GLN A 156 7.13 -2.56 -26.65
N ILE A 157 6.75 -1.71 -25.71
CA ILE A 157 7.69 -0.96 -24.84
C ILE A 157 8.44 -1.92 -23.90
N LEU A 158 7.76 -2.93 -23.36
CA LEU A 158 8.31 -3.92 -22.43
C LEU A 158 9.17 -4.99 -23.11
N THR A 159 9.55 -4.85 -24.38
CA THR A 159 10.35 -5.83 -25.14
C THR A 159 11.81 -5.93 -24.67
N VAL A 160 12.00 -6.29 -23.40
CA VAL A 160 13.03 -7.26 -23.00
C VAL A 160 12.29 -8.59 -22.86
N THR A 161 12.20 -9.35 -23.95
CA THR A 161 11.44 -10.61 -24.01
C THR A 161 11.88 -11.58 -22.90
N PRO A 162 11.06 -11.88 -21.87
CA PRO A 162 11.27 -13.09 -21.09
C PRO A 162 10.76 -14.25 -21.93
N ASN A 163 11.63 -15.20 -22.26
CA ASN A 163 11.29 -16.38 -23.07
C ASN A 163 9.97 -17.00 -22.57
N ARG A 164 8.96 -17.08 -23.45
CA ARG A 164 7.81 -17.98 -23.27
C ARG A 164 8.36 -19.41 -23.25
N LYS A 165 8.53 -19.98 -22.07
CA LYS A 165 8.73 -21.42 -21.87
C LYS A 165 7.40 -22.06 -21.53
#